data_AF-A0A5C3MVB6-F1
#
_entry.id   AF-A0A5C3MVB6-F1
#
_cell.length_a   1.000
_cell.length_b   1.000
_cell.length_c   1.000
_cell.angle_alpha   90.00
_cell.angle_beta   90.00
_cell.angle_gamma   90.00
#
_symmetry.space_group_name_H-M   'P 1'
#
loop_
_entity.id
_entity.type
_entity.pdbx_description
1 polymer ?
#
loop_
_entity_poly.entity_id
_entity_poly.type
_entity_poly.pdbx_seq_one_letter_code
_entity_poly.pdbx_strand_id
1 'polypeptide(L)' 'GVRQFAEQALFNLAKAHDAIIESRVVQTHYANKKRRPEDPIPVGALVYLSTENLNLPKGRARKLAPRFIGPYVVTKSH' A
#
# COMPACT_ATOMS: atom_id res chain seq x y z
N GLY A 1 34.14 -11.94 -25.21
CA GLY A 1 34.98 -12.51 -24.12
C GLY A 1 34.28 -12.40 -22.78
N VAL A 2 34.81 -13.01 -21.70
CA VAL A 2 34.15 -13.07 -20.37
C VAL A 2 33.79 -11.70 -19.80
N ARG A 3 34.62 -10.66 -20.03
CA ARG A 3 34.32 -9.27 -19.62
C ARG A 3 33.05 -8.71 -20.29
N GLN A 4 32.95 -8.89 -21.60
CA GLN A 4 31.79 -8.44 -22.38
C GLN A 4 30.50 -9.14 -21.93
N PHE A 5 30.58 -10.40 -21.51
CA PHE A 5 29.45 -11.12 -20.93
C PHE A 5 29.01 -10.51 -19.59
N ALA A 6 29.97 -10.19 -18.71
CA ALA A 6 29.68 -9.55 -17.42
C ALA A 6 29.06 -8.14 -17.59
N GLU A 7 29.60 -7.34 -18.51
CA GLU A 7 29.06 -6.02 -18.85
C GLU A 7 27.63 -6.11 -19.40
N GLN A 8 27.37 -7.07 -20.29
CA GLN A 8 26.03 -7.31 -20.81
C GLN A 8 25.05 -7.76 -19.72
N ALA A 9 25.51 -8.57 -18.77
CA ALA A 9 24.69 -9.00 -17.63
C ALA A 9 24.27 -7.82 -16.74
N LEU A 10 25.21 -6.92 -16.43
CA LEU A 10 24.91 -5.70 -15.65
C LEU A 10 23.94 -4.77 -16.40
N PHE A 11 24.14 -4.60 -17.70
CA PHE A 11 23.24 -3.79 -18.54
C PHE A 11 21.82 -4.38 -18.59
N ASN A 12 21.71 -5.70 -18.76
CA ASN A 12 20.43 -6.39 -18.78
C ASN A 12 19.71 -6.28 -17.43
N LEU A 13 20.45 -6.34 -16.32
CA LEU A 13 19.91 -6.15 -14.98
C LEU A 13 19.35 -4.74 -14.81
N ALA A 14 20.10 -3.71 -15.19
CA ALA A 14 19.64 -2.33 -15.13
C ALA A 14 18.35 -2.13 -15.96
N LYS A 15 18.35 -2.64 -17.20
CA LYS A 15 17.18 -2.60 -18.08
C LYS A 15 15.96 -3.32 -17.50
N ALA A 16 16.17 -4.44 -16.82
CA ALA A 16 15.09 -5.18 -16.16
C ALA A 16 14.48 -4.37 -14.99
N HIS A 17 15.31 -3.67 -14.20
CA HIS A 17 14.83 -2.78 -13.15
C HIS A 17 13.98 -1.64 -13.71
N ASP A 18 14.45 -0.96 -14.75
CA ASP A 18 13.71 0.13 -15.38
C ASP A 18 12.35 -0.35 -15.89
N ALA A 19 12.31 -1.50 -16.57
CA ALA A 19 11.07 -2.11 -17.05
C ALA A 19 10.09 -2.46 -15.91
N ILE A 20 10.59 -2.92 -14.75
CA ILE A 20 9.75 -3.18 -13.57
C ILE A 20 9.18 -1.87 -13.01
N ILE A 21 9.98 -0.81 -12.94
CA ILE A 21 9.54 0.49 -12.45
C ILE A 21 8.46 1.06 -13.37
N GLU A 22 8.70 1.08 -14.69
CA GLU A 22 7.72 1.54 -15.68
C GLU A 22 6.41 0.75 -15.58
N SER A 23 6.48 -0.58 -15.50
CA SER A 23 5.30 -1.43 -15.34
C SER A 23 4.50 -1.09 -14.08
N ARG A 24 5.18 -0.85 -12.95
CA ARG A 24 4.53 -0.43 -11.70
C ARG A 24 3.84 0.91 -11.82
N VAL A 25 4.45 1.90 -12.49
CA VAL A 25 3.83 3.21 -12.71
C VAL A 25 2.55 3.07 -13.51
N VAL A 26 2.60 2.30 -14.62
CA VAL A 26 1.45 2.06 -15.48
C VAL A 26 0.32 1.33 -14.73
N GLN A 27 0.65 0.26 -14.02
CA GLN A 27 -0.31 -0.49 -13.20
C GLN A 27 -0.96 0.40 -12.15
N THR A 28 -0.16 1.20 -11.44
CA THR A 28 -0.65 2.13 -10.41
C THR A 28 -1.58 3.18 -11.00
N HIS A 29 -1.24 3.74 -12.17
CA HIS A 29 -2.09 4.70 -12.88
C HIS A 29 -3.46 4.09 -13.24
N TYR A 30 -3.48 2.89 -13.81
CA TYR A 30 -4.74 2.22 -14.17
C TYR A 30 -5.54 1.73 -12.95
N ALA A 31 -4.86 1.26 -11.89
CA ALA A 31 -5.52 0.91 -10.64
C ALA A 31 -6.20 2.15 -10.01
N ASN A 32 -5.51 3.29 -10.02
CA ASN A 32 -6.03 4.53 -9.46
C ASN A 32 -7.17 5.14 -10.28
N LYS A 33 -7.26 4.91 -11.61
CA LYS A 33 -8.38 5.40 -12.42
C LYS A 33 -9.76 4.96 -11.92
N LYS A 34 -9.86 3.79 -11.28
CA LYS A 34 -11.12 3.26 -10.74
C LYS A 34 -11.34 3.63 -9.27
N ARG A 35 -10.36 4.26 -8.62
CA ARG A 35 -10.48 4.68 -7.22
C ARG A 35 -11.34 5.93 -7.17
N ARG A 36 -12.50 5.84 -6.52
CA ARG A 36 -13.29 7.01 -6.17
C ARG A 36 -12.66 7.68 -4.94
N PRO A 37 -12.71 9.02 -4.84
CA PRO A 37 -12.38 9.67 -3.58
C PRO A 37 -13.32 9.12 -2.49
N GLU A 38 -12.77 8.89 -1.31
CA GLU A 38 -13.60 8.55 -0.14
C GLU A 38 -14.44 9.78 0.23
N ASP A 39 -15.72 9.55 0.56
CA ASP A 39 -16.57 10.62 1.03
C ASP A 39 -16.03 11.16 2.36
N PRO A 40 -15.97 12.49 2.55
CA PRO A 40 -15.44 13.07 3.77
C PRO A 40 -16.30 12.67 4.97
N ILE A 41 -15.65 12.20 6.03
CA ILE A 41 -16.32 11.82 7.28
C ILE A 41 -16.45 13.07 8.15
N PRO A 42 -17.66 13.45 8.58
CA PRO A 42 -17.84 14.69 9.33
C PRO A 42 -17.11 14.64 10.68
N VAL A 43 -16.54 15.78 11.06
CA VAL A 43 -15.94 15.97 12.39
C VAL A 43 -17.02 15.76 13.45
N GLY A 44 -16.68 15.00 14.50
CA GLY A 44 -17.61 14.60 15.56
C GLY A 44 -18.33 13.28 15.30
N ALA A 45 -18.25 12.70 14.09
CA ALA A 45 -18.81 11.38 13.83
C ALA A 45 -18.06 10.27 14.59
N LEU A 46 -18.81 9.25 15.01
CA LEU A 46 -18.28 8.03 15.60
C LEU A 46 -18.06 6.98 14.50
N VAL A 47 -16.81 6.57 14.30
CA VAL A 47 -16.43 5.60 13.27
C VAL A 47 -15.62 4.45 13.82
N TYR A 48 -15.85 3.27 13.24
CA TYR A 48 -15.05 2.08 13.51
C TYR A 48 -13.78 2.07 12.67
N LEU A 49 -12.66 1.70 13.29
CA LEU A 49 -11.35 1.68 12.62
C LEU A 49 -10.94 0.23 12.30
N SER A 50 -10.59 -0.03 11.03
CA SER A 50 -10.15 -1.36 10.58
C SER A 50 -8.79 -1.73 11.16
N THR A 51 -8.68 -2.94 11.71
CA THR A 51 -7.42 -3.45 12.26
C THR A 51 -6.50 -4.06 11.20
N GLU A 52 -6.86 -4.00 9.91
CA GLU A 52 -6.11 -4.66 8.83
C GLU A 52 -4.67 -4.16 8.72
N ASN A 53 -4.46 -2.85 8.91
CA ASN A 53 -3.16 -2.19 8.80
C ASN A 53 -2.68 -1.59 10.14
N LEU A 54 -3.23 -2.06 11.27
CA LEU A 54 -2.84 -1.61 12.60
C LEU A 54 -1.89 -2.58 13.29
N ASN A 55 -0.93 -2.02 14.02
CA ASN A 55 -0.15 -2.77 15.00
C ASN A 55 -1.00 -3.01 16.24
N LEU A 56 -1.57 -4.21 16.32
CA LEU A 56 -2.29 -4.66 17.51
C LEU A 56 -1.31 -4.97 18.65
N PRO A 57 -1.74 -4.82 19.92
CA PRO A 57 -0.89 -5.12 21.08
C PRO A 57 -0.34 -6.55 21.01
N LYS A 58 0.94 -6.69 21.40
CA LYS A 58 1.69 -7.94 21.34
C LYS A 58 0.98 -9.02 22.18
N GLY A 59 0.98 -10.26 21.68
CA GLY A 59 0.43 -11.42 22.40
C GLY A 59 -0.97 -11.86 21.97
N ARG A 60 -1.60 -11.19 20.99
CA ARG A 60 -2.86 -11.67 20.38
C ARG A 60 -2.63 -12.14 18.95
N ALA A 61 -3.08 -13.36 18.64
CA ALA A 61 -3.08 -13.85 17.27
C ALA A 61 -4.00 -12.99 16.39
N ARG A 62 -3.51 -12.53 15.23
CA ARG A 62 -4.28 -11.71 14.27
C ARG A 62 -5.60 -12.36 13.84
N LYS A 63 -5.66 -13.70 13.83
CA LYS A 63 -6.87 -14.48 13.53
C LYS A 63 -8.00 -14.29 14.54
N LEU A 64 -7.67 -13.98 15.81
CA LEU A 64 -8.63 -13.78 16.89
C LEU A 64 -8.86 -12.30 17.21
N ALA A 65 -8.21 -11.39 16.47
CA ALA A 65 -8.44 -9.97 16.63
C ALA A 65 -9.78 -9.57 15.99
N PRO A 66 -10.52 -8.64 16.59
CA PRO A 66 -11.71 -8.07 15.95
C PRO A 66 -11.27 -7.33 14.68
N ARG A 67 -12.05 -7.44 13.60
CA ARG A 67 -11.75 -6.75 12.33
C ARG A 67 -11.83 -5.22 12.44
N PHE A 68 -12.63 -4.74 13.38
CA PHE A 68 -12.84 -3.33 13.66
C PHE A 68 -12.74 -3.07 15.16
N ILE A 69 -12.16 -1.94 15.54
CA ILE A 69 -12.06 -1.48 16.92
C ILE A 69 -12.79 -0.15 17.07
N GLY A 70 -13.51 -0.02 18.19
CA GLY A 70 -14.04 1.22 18.80
C GLY A 70 -14.83 2.18 17.92
N PRO A 71 -15.92 2.79 18.39
CA PRO A 71 -16.36 4.05 17.81
C PRO A 71 -15.39 5.16 18.27
N TYR A 72 -14.56 5.65 17.35
CA TYR A 72 -13.68 6.78 17.57
C TYR A 72 -14.32 8.06 17.04
N VAL A 73 -14.16 9.16 17.78
CA VAL A 73 -14.61 10.48 17.33
C VAL A 73 -13.61 11.02 16.30
N VAL A 74 -14.10 11.41 15.12
CA VAL A 74 -13.29 12.11 14.12
C VAL A 74 -13.02 13.53 14.62
N THR A 75 -11.76 13.87 14.89
CA THR A 75 -11.35 15.19 15.42
C THR A 75 -11.08 16.21 14.32
N LYS A 76 -10.62 15.75 13.15
CA LYS A 76 -10.37 16.57 11.95
C LYS A 76 -10.68 15.74 10.70
N SER A 77 -11.30 16.37 9.71
CA SER A 77 -11.46 15.83 8.35
C SER A 77 -10.71 16.74 7.38
N HIS A 78 -10.11 16.14 6.36
CA HIS A 78 -9.49 16.83 5.22
C HIS A 78 -10.42 16.83 4.01
#